data_AF-A0A7C2LTL0-F1
#
_entry.id   AF-A0A7C2LTL0-F1
#
_cell.length_a   1.000
_cell.length_b   1.000
_cell.length_c   1.000
_cell.angle_alpha   90.00
_cell.angle_beta   90.00
_cell.angle_gamma   90.00
#
_symmetry.space_group_name_H-M   'P 1'
#
loop_
_entity.id
_entity.type
_entity.pdbx_description
1 polymer ?
#
loop_
_entity_poly.entity_id
_entity_poly.type
_entity_poly.pdbx_seq_one_letter_code
_entity_poly.pdbx_strand_id
1 'polypeptide(L)' 'MVYYVDNAVGPRIRLSVQRVRGPFRLSVDELSGQRLYSCIQCGMCSSGCPMAEEMDILPSAIIRL' A
#
# COMPACT_ATOMS: atom_id res chain seq x y z
N MET A 1 -22.43 -15.88 -10.45
CA MET A 1 -21.07 -15.43 -10.76
C MET A 1 -20.32 -15.36 -9.45
N VAL A 2 -19.69 -16.47 -9.11
CA VAL A 2 -18.98 -16.67 -7.85
C VAL A 2 -17.54 -16.27 -8.14
N TYR A 3 -17.10 -15.11 -7.65
CA TYR A 3 -15.68 -14.79 -7.68
C TYR A 3 -15.02 -15.64 -6.59
N TYR A 4 -14.32 -16.69 -7.02
CA TYR A 4 -13.34 -17.40 -6.22
C TYR A 4 -12.25 -16.40 -5.82
N VAL A 5 -12.09 -16.12 -4.52
CA VAL A 5 -10.90 -15.44 -3.99
C VAL A 5 -10.27 -16.33 -2.92
N ASP A 6 -9.92 -17.55 -3.31
CA ASP A 6 -8.90 -18.33 -2.62
C ASP A 6 -7.55 -18.02 -3.29
N ASN A 7 -6.88 -16.96 -2.82
CA ASN A 7 -5.47 -16.71 -3.15
C ASN A 7 -4.68 -16.39 -1.88
N ALA A 8 -4.50 -17.41 -1.06
CA ALA A 8 -3.51 -17.45 0.01
C ALA A 8 -2.07 -17.57 -0.53
N VAL A 9 -1.68 -16.76 -1.53
CA VAL A 9 -0.33 -16.76 -2.13
C VAL A 9 0.24 -15.35 -2.11
N GLY A 10 0.62 -14.91 -0.91
CA GLY A 10 1.49 -13.75 -0.72
C GLY A 10 2.61 -14.13 0.25
N PRO A 11 3.82 -13.52 0.16
CA PRO A 11 4.84 -13.70 1.19
C PRO A 11 4.21 -13.39 2.56
N ARG A 12 4.47 -14.22 3.58
CA ARG A 12 3.91 -14.02 4.93
C ARG A 12 4.53 -12.78 5.59
N ILE A 13 4.05 -11.60 5.23
CA ILE A 13 4.42 -10.34 5.87
C ILE A 13 3.44 -10.11 7.01
N ARG A 14 3.89 -10.26 8.26
CA ARG A 14 3.11 -9.81 9.43
C ARG A 14 3.26 -8.29 9.59
N LEU A 15 2.26 -7.55 9.15
CA LEU A 15 2.08 -6.14 9.50
C LEU A 15 1.17 -6.04 10.73
N SER A 16 1.54 -5.15 11.65
CA SER A 16 0.68 -4.72 12.76
C SER A 16 0.63 -3.20 12.78
N VAL A 17 -0.44 -2.64 13.34
CA VAL A 17 -0.60 -1.18 13.43
C VAL A 17 0.59 -0.54 14.16
N GLN A 18 1.09 -1.18 15.22
CA GLN A 18 2.25 -0.70 15.96
C GLN A 18 3.53 -0.71 15.10
N ARG A 19 3.69 -1.72 14.23
CA ARG A 19 4.85 -1.81 13.32
C ARG A 19 4.76 -0.71 12.26
N VAL A 20 3.61 -0.54 11.61
CA VAL A 20 3.41 0.46 10.55
C VAL A 20 3.56 1.89 11.08
N ARG A 21 3.01 2.20 12.26
CA ARG A 21 3.14 3.52 12.89
C ARG A 21 4.50 3.76 13.57
N GLY A 22 5.34 2.73 13.63
CA GLY A 22 6.67 2.78 14.23
C GLY A 22 7.77 3.17 13.24
N PRO A 23 9.05 2.91 13.61
CA PRO A 23 10.20 3.26 12.79
C PRO A 23 10.23 2.60 11.40
N PHE A 24 9.50 1.50 11.21
CA PHE A 24 9.37 0.84 9.90
C PHE A 24 8.88 1.81 8.81
N ARG A 25 8.00 2.76 9.15
CA ARG A 25 7.56 3.82 8.22
C ARG A 25 8.75 4.59 7.63
N LEU A 26 9.78 4.87 8.43
CA LEU A 26 10.95 5.63 7.97
C LEU A 26 11.69 4.88 6.86
N SER A 27 11.80 3.55 6.97
CA SER A 27 12.38 2.72 5.91
C SER A 27 11.52 2.74 4.65
N VAL A 28 10.19 2.78 4.78
CA VAL A 28 9.30 2.93 3.63
C VAL A 28 9.44 4.33 2.99
N ASP A 29 9.53 5.38 3.82
CA ASP A 29 9.75 6.75 3.35
C ASP A 29 11.07 6.84 2.55
N GLU A 30 12.14 6.23 3.06
CA GLU A 30 13.46 6.18 2.42
C GLU A 30 13.46 5.40 1.11
N LEU A 31 12.90 4.19 1.10
CA LEU A 31 12.87 3.33 -0.09
C LEU A 31 11.98 3.89 -1.21
N SER A 32 10.88 4.54 -0.87
CA SER A 32 9.96 5.13 -1.85
C SER A 32 10.36 6.55 -2.28
N GLY A 33 11.22 7.23 -1.51
CA GLY A 33 11.52 8.65 -1.67
C GLY A 33 10.32 9.57 -1.37
N GLN A 34 9.29 9.06 -0.71
CA GLN A 34 8.07 9.80 -0.39
C GLN A 34 7.91 9.96 1.12
N ARG A 35 7.35 11.09 1.57
CA ARG A 35 6.95 11.24 2.98
C ARG A 35 5.50 10.82 3.13
N LEU A 36 5.25 9.62 3.66
CA LEU A 36 3.90 9.06 3.72
C LEU A 36 2.92 9.91 4.53
N TYR A 37 3.39 10.54 5.61
CA TYR A 37 2.56 11.38 6.47
C TYR A 37 2.23 12.76 5.88
N SER A 38 2.81 13.14 4.74
CA SER A 38 2.40 14.33 3.98
C SER A 38 1.41 14.01 2.87
N CYS A 39 0.91 12.77 2.77
CA CYS A 39 -0.08 12.41 1.77
C CYS A 39 -1.39 13.20 1.97
N ILE A 40 -1.78 13.96 0.94
CA ILE A 40 -3.04 14.72 0.92
C ILE A 40 -4.17 14.01 0.17
N GLN A 41 -4.00 12.72 -0.14
CA GLN A 41 -4.99 11.90 -0.85
C GLN A 41 -5.39 12.46 -2.24
N CYS A 42 -4.42 13.04 -2.96
CA CYS A 42 -4.65 13.55 -4.32
C CYS A 42 -4.82 12.46 -5.40
N GLY A 43 -4.44 11.20 -5.11
CA GLY A 43 -4.60 10.07 -6.03
C GLY A 43 -3.53 9.93 -7.12
N MET A 44 -2.59 10.86 -7.25
CA MET A 44 -1.58 10.84 -8.33
C MET A 44 -0.75 9.54 -8.37
N CYS A 45 -0.41 8.97 -7.21
CA CYS A 45 0.33 7.70 -7.16
C CYS A 45 -0.44 6.53 -7.77
N SER A 46 -1.77 6.52 -7.62
CA SER A 46 -2.64 5.51 -8.22
C SER A 46 -2.82 5.76 -9.71
N SER A 47 -3.03 7.02 -10.13
CA SER A 47 -3.15 7.38 -11.55
C SER A 47 -1.87 7.12 -12.35
N GLY A 48 -0.71 7.26 -11.72
CA GLY A 48 0.59 7.00 -12.37
C GLY A 48 1.04 5.54 -12.32
N CYS A 49 0.33 4.65 -11.62
CA CYS A 49 0.74 3.26 -11.50
C CYS A 49 0.32 2.46 -12.73
N PRO A 50 1.27 1.87 -13.51
CA PRO A 50 0.94 1.10 -14.71
C PRO A 50 0.19 -0.20 -14.42
N MET A 51 0.20 -0.66 -13.16
CA MET A 51 -0.50 -1.87 -12.71
C MET A 51 -1.84 -1.56 -12.03
N ALA A 52 -2.28 -0.29 -11.98
CA ALA A 52 -3.45 0.11 -11.19
C ALA A 52 -4.72 -0.69 -11.51
N GLU A 53 -4.93 -1.06 -12.78
CA GLU A 53 -6.11 -1.81 -13.22
C GLU A 53 -6.13 -3.25 -12.71
N GLU A 54 -4.95 -3.81 -12.41
CA GLU A 54 -4.76 -5.19 -11.94
C GLU A 54 -4.60 -5.27 -10.42
N MET A 55 -4.68 -4.14 -9.70
CA MET A 55 -4.49 -4.08 -8.24
C MET A 55 -5.82 -4.14 -7.49
N ASP A 56 -5.91 -5.00 -6.48
CA ASP A 56 -7.07 -5.05 -5.56
C ASP A 56 -7.20 -3.77 -4.71
N ILE A 57 -6.07 -3.19 -4.30
CA ILE A 57 -5.99 -1.99 -3.48
C ILE A 57 -4.96 -1.05 -4.08
N LEU A 58 -5.40 0.13 -4.48
CA LEU A 58 -4.54 1.14 -5.10
C LEU A 58 -3.56 1.77 -4.10
N PRO A 59 -2.39 2.26 -4.55
CA PRO A 59 -1.39 2.90 -3.68
C PRO A 59 -1.96 4.02 -2.80
N SER A 60 -2.81 4.89 -3.36
CA SER A 60 -3.43 6.00 -2.61
C SER A 60 -4.31 5.51 -1.46
N ALA A 61 -4.95 4.35 -1.60
CA ALA A 61 -5.78 3.74 -0.57
C ALA A 61 -4.92 3.09 0.52
N ILE A 62 -3.85 2.37 0.15
CA ILE A 62 -2.93 1.72 1.11
C ILE A 62 -2.32 2.72 2.08
N ILE A 63 -1.98 3.94 1.63
CA ILE A 63 -1.35 4.97 2.48
C ILE A 63 -2.21 5.36 3.70
N ARG A 64 -3.54 5.13 3.67
CA ARG A 64 -4.48 5.48 4.76
C ARG A 64 -4.97 4.27 5.57
N LEU A 65 -4.54 3.04 5.25
CA LEU A 65 -4.87 1.81 6.00
C LEU A 65 -3.96 1.65 7.23
#